data_AF-A0AAW2HNI8-F1
#
_entry.id   AF-A0AAW2HNI8-F1
#
_cell.length_a   1.000
_cell.length_b   1.000
_cell.length_c   1.000
_cell.angle_alpha   90.00
_cell.angle_beta   90.00
_cell.angle_gamma   90.00
#
_symmetry.space_group_name_H-M   'P 1'
#
loop_
_entity.id
_entity.type
_entity.pdbx_description
1 polymer ?
#
loop_
_entity_poly.entity_id
_entity_poly.type
_entity_poly.pdbx_seq_one_letter_code
_entity_poly.pdbx_strand_id
1 'polypeptide(L)'
;MFENDPEGRTLLLIGDSAHEVYNEFKKLFCETSNEIIALGLQQEEIRRAEIEEYEAATKLATEQNYLESRKIVEDFHEEKQKIVGELKSILVRDDDDESVPDITVSFHGISESFQELCLRTWTSLMKKELYFYESCEEVNSTFERNLTEMVNQFIEQAQSAFTQLRQYQGLFHENLSDVANKFFTAFAVAASGAAESSKEMLTVAAELQQFMQDREVLMNALATSHDLHMLMIDQREDKLVSRVRSWLANLVDNIVKEEVQRNRDTVTEINHFLDFERSEFEETTSSPLSLIINMPHEMPNTL
;
A
#
# COMPACT_ATOMS: atom_id res chain seq x y z
N MET A 1 -7.64 -27.66 12.23
CA MET A 1 -7.14 -28.87 11.55
C MET A 1 -8.07 -30.02 11.87
N PHE A 2 -8.01 -30.63 13.07
CA PHE A 2 -8.87 -31.76 13.46
C PHE A 2 -10.38 -31.50 13.51
N GLU A 3 -10.84 -30.25 13.61
CA GLU A 3 -12.27 -29.91 13.57
C GLU A 3 -12.97 -30.39 12.29
N ASN A 4 -12.25 -30.36 11.16
CA ASN A 4 -12.74 -30.77 9.85
C ASN A 4 -12.23 -32.16 9.43
N ASP A 5 -11.54 -32.89 10.32
CA ASP A 5 -10.97 -34.21 10.06
C ASP A 5 -11.67 -35.27 10.93
N PRO A 6 -12.82 -35.83 10.49
CA PRO A 6 -13.50 -36.88 11.23
C PRO A 6 -12.68 -38.19 11.30
N GLU A 7 -11.94 -38.53 10.24
CA GLU A 7 -11.08 -39.70 10.19
C GLU A 7 -9.94 -39.61 11.21
N GLY A 8 -9.19 -38.50 11.24
CA GLY A 8 -8.13 -38.29 12.21
C GLY A 8 -8.63 -38.27 13.65
N ARG A 9 -9.80 -37.67 13.92
CA ARG A 9 -10.43 -37.75 15.25
C ARG A 9 -10.75 -39.19 15.65
N THR A 10 -11.23 -40.00 14.71
CA THR A 10 -11.53 -41.42 14.95
C THR A 10 -10.24 -42.21 15.19
N LEU A 11 -9.16 -41.92 14.46
CA LEU A 11 -7.85 -42.55 14.65
C LEU A 11 -7.24 -42.27 16.03
N LEU A 12 -7.52 -41.11 16.64
CA LEU A 12 -7.05 -40.84 18.01
C LEU A 12 -7.74 -41.72 19.06
N LEU A 13 -8.88 -42.37 18.75
CA LEU A 13 -9.54 -43.32 19.65
C LEU A 13 -8.77 -44.64 19.85
N ILE A 14 -7.66 -44.85 19.13
CA ILE A 14 -6.76 -46.02 19.29
C ILE A 14 -6.22 -46.13 20.73
N GLY A 15 -6.09 -45.00 21.43
CA GLY A 15 -5.72 -44.96 22.84
C GLY A 15 -4.49 -44.09 23.11
N ASP A 16 -3.83 -44.36 24.24
CA ASP A 16 -2.79 -43.47 24.78
C ASP A 16 -1.61 -43.26 23.82
N SER A 17 -1.15 -44.32 23.13
CA SER A 17 -0.05 -44.20 22.16
C SER A 17 -0.37 -43.27 20.98
N ALA A 18 -1.63 -43.22 20.53
CA ALA A 18 -2.03 -42.29 19.47
C ALA A 18 -2.11 -40.84 20.02
N HIS A 19 -2.55 -40.67 21.26
CA HIS A 19 -2.57 -39.37 21.93
C HIS A 19 -1.17 -38.83 22.22
N GLU A 20 -0.19 -39.68 22.55
CA GLU A 20 1.21 -39.27 22.72
C GLU A 20 1.78 -38.67 21.42
N VAL A 21 1.62 -39.38 20.30
CA VAL A 21 2.04 -38.91 18.96
C VAL A 21 1.35 -37.61 18.59
N TYR A 22 0.05 -37.50 18.85
CA TYR A 22 -0.72 -36.28 18.63
C TYR A 22 -0.24 -35.11 19.49
N ASN A 23 0.04 -35.33 20.76
CA ASN A 23 0.46 -34.27 21.68
C ASN A 23 1.84 -33.71 21.29
N GLU A 24 2.76 -34.56 20.84
CA GLU A 24 4.05 -34.13 20.31
C GLU A 24 3.89 -33.29 19.04
N PHE A 25 3.12 -33.79 18.06
CA PHE A 25 2.79 -33.06 16.84
C PHE A 25 2.15 -31.70 17.15
N LYS A 26 1.13 -31.69 18.02
CA LYS A 26 0.42 -30.48 18.42
C LYS A 26 1.36 -29.46 19.04
N LYS A 27 2.28 -29.90 19.91
CA LYS A 27 3.25 -29.01 20.56
C LYS A 27 4.12 -28.32 19.50
N LEU A 28 4.79 -29.09 18.64
CA LEU A 28 5.66 -28.56 17.59
C LEU A 28 4.89 -27.65 16.62
N PHE A 29 3.71 -28.08 16.19
CA PHE A 29 2.86 -27.31 15.29
C PHE A 29 2.45 -25.96 15.90
N CYS A 30 2.07 -25.95 17.19
CA CYS A 30 1.71 -24.73 17.90
C CYS A 30 2.91 -23.80 18.11
N GLU A 31 4.08 -24.34 18.45
CA GLU A 31 5.31 -23.57 18.62
C GLU A 31 5.68 -22.84 17.32
N THR A 32 5.78 -23.54 16.19
CA THR A 32 6.07 -22.93 14.89
C THR A 32 4.96 -22.00 14.39
N SER A 33 3.69 -22.30 14.69
CA SER A 33 2.59 -21.39 14.37
C SER A 33 2.71 -20.06 15.11
N ASN A 34 3.14 -20.10 16.38
CA ASN A 34 3.39 -18.89 17.17
C ASN A 34 4.61 -18.11 16.65
N GLU A 35 5.64 -18.80 16.15
CA GLU A 35 6.78 -18.16 15.48
C GLU A 35 6.35 -17.39 14.23
N ILE A 36 5.48 -17.97 13.39
CA ILE A 36 4.93 -17.27 12.22
C ILE A 36 4.16 -16.01 12.63
N ILE A 37 3.37 -16.08 13.71
CA ILE A 37 2.64 -14.91 14.24
C ILE A 37 3.61 -13.83 14.74
N ALA A 38 4.60 -14.22 15.54
CA ALA A 38 5.60 -13.30 16.07
C ALA A 38 6.41 -12.62 14.96
N LEU A 39 6.84 -13.39 13.96
CA LEU A 39 7.49 -12.89 12.76
C LEU A 39 6.60 -11.89 12.02
N GLY A 40 5.31 -12.21 11.86
CA GLY A 40 4.34 -11.33 11.21
C GLY A 40 4.17 -9.99 11.94
N LEU A 41 4.10 -10.00 13.27
CA LEU A 41 4.01 -8.79 14.09
C LEU A 41 5.27 -7.94 14.01
N GLN A 42 6.45 -8.57 14.13
CA GLN A 42 7.72 -7.86 14.00
C GLN A 42 7.88 -7.21 12.62
N GLN A 43 7.53 -7.94 11.57
CA GLN A 43 7.63 -7.44 10.20
C GLN A 43 6.59 -6.35 9.90
N GLU A 44 5.46 -6.37 10.58
CA GLU A 44 4.47 -5.30 10.51
C GLU A 44 5.01 -4.00 11.12
N GLU A 45 5.65 -4.07 12.28
CA GLU A 45 6.30 -2.92 12.92
C GLU A 45 7.39 -2.28 12.04
N ILE A 46 8.26 -3.11 11.45
CA ILE A 46 9.35 -2.63 10.58
C ILE A 46 8.78 -1.93 9.33
N ARG A 47 7.80 -2.54 8.67
CA ARG A 47 7.18 -1.92 7.48
C ARG A 47 6.41 -0.65 7.82
N ARG A 48 5.76 -0.61 8.98
CA ARG A 48 5.07 0.59 9.46
C ARG A 48 6.05 1.75 9.67
N ALA A 49 7.20 1.48 10.27
CA ALA A 49 8.24 2.50 10.43
C ALA A 49 8.74 3.05 9.08
N GLU A 50 8.97 2.19 8.09
CA GLU A 50 9.36 2.61 6.73
C GLU A 50 8.28 3.50 6.08
N ILE A 51 7.00 3.14 6.23
CA ILE A 51 5.86 3.92 5.72
C ILE A 51 5.80 5.29 6.41
N GLU A 52 5.92 5.34 7.73
CA GLU A 52 5.89 6.59 8.49
C GLU A 52 7.04 7.53 8.10
N GLU A 53 8.24 6.99 7.88
CA GLU A 53 9.40 7.77 7.43
C GLU A 53 9.18 8.33 6.02
N TYR A 54 8.70 7.49 5.09
CA TYR A 54 8.33 7.92 3.75
C TYR A 54 7.25 9.01 3.76
N GLU A 55 6.16 8.82 4.49
CA GLU A 55 5.07 9.80 4.58
C GLU A 55 5.56 11.14 5.15
N ALA A 56 6.40 11.11 6.18
CA ALA A 56 6.99 12.31 6.76
C ALA A 56 7.89 13.05 5.77
N ALA A 57 8.76 12.32 5.06
CA ALA A 57 9.65 12.90 4.06
C ALA A 57 8.88 13.53 2.90
N THR A 58 7.91 12.81 2.34
CA THR A 58 7.07 13.28 1.22
C THR A 58 6.24 14.50 1.60
N LYS A 59 5.70 14.53 2.82
CA LYS A 59 4.97 15.70 3.33
C LYS A 59 5.86 16.92 3.44
N LEU A 60 7.05 16.78 4.02
CA LEU A 60 8.01 17.88 4.14
C LEU A 60 8.45 18.40 2.77
N ALA A 61 8.75 17.51 1.83
CA ALA A 61 9.13 17.87 0.47
C ALA A 61 8.00 18.62 -0.26
N THR A 62 6.75 18.17 -0.09
CA THR A 62 5.56 18.82 -0.66
C THR A 62 5.37 20.22 -0.09
N GLU A 63 5.50 20.39 1.22
CA GLU A 63 5.37 21.69 1.89
C GLU A 63 6.46 22.67 1.42
N GLN A 64 7.71 22.22 1.31
CA GLN A 64 8.81 23.02 0.77
C GLN A 64 8.56 23.41 -0.69
N ASN A 65 8.10 22.48 -1.52
CA ASN A 65 7.77 22.75 -2.91
C ASN A 65 6.67 23.83 -3.03
N TYR A 66 5.62 23.73 -2.21
CA TYR A 66 4.55 24.71 -2.14
C TYR A 66 5.04 26.10 -1.74
N LEU A 67 5.86 26.21 -0.68
CA LEU A 67 6.39 27.49 -0.22
C LEU A 67 7.24 28.20 -1.29
N GLU A 68 8.06 27.44 -1.99
CA GLU A 68 8.88 27.97 -3.09
C GLU A 68 8.03 28.37 -4.30
N SER A 69 7.01 27.59 -4.67
CA SER A 69 6.08 27.93 -5.75
C SER A 69 5.27 29.19 -5.41
N ARG A 70 4.86 29.34 -4.15
CA ARG A 70 4.16 30.53 -3.67
C ARG A 70 5.02 31.79 -3.81
N LYS A 71 6.31 31.69 -3.52
CA LYS A 71 7.23 32.83 -3.70
C LYS A 71 7.28 33.29 -5.16
N ILE A 72 7.29 32.36 -6.12
CA ILE A 72 7.25 32.71 -7.55
C ILE A 72 5.96 33.46 -7.91
N VAL A 73 4.82 33.05 -7.33
CA VAL A 73 3.54 33.72 -7.50
C VAL A 73 3.55 35.11 -6.85
N GLU A 74 4.12 35.26 -5.66
CA GLU A 74 4.27 36.56 -4.99
C GLU A 74 5.13 37.52 -5.82
N ASP A 75 6.28 37.06 -6.31
CA ASP A 75 7.17 37.83 -7.20
C ASP A 75 6.44 38.27 -8.49
N PHE A 76 5.60 37.39 -9.07
CA PHE A 76 4.76 37.73 -10.22
C PHE A 76 3.80 38.88 -9.91
N HIS A 77 3.12 38.86 -8.75
CA HIS A 77 2.18 39.91 -8.38
C HIS A 77 2.88 41.25 -8.16
N GLU A 78 4.05 41.26 -7.54
CA GLU A 78 4.85 42.47 -7.35
C GLU A 78 5.27 43.09 -8.69
N GLU A 79 5.69 42.26 -9.65
CA GLU A 79 6.06 42.74 -10.99
C GLU A 79 4.84 43.19 -11.81
N LYS A 80 3.73 42.45 -11.75
CA LYS A 80 2.46 42.85 -12.38
C LYS A 80 2.02 44.22 -11.90
N GLN A 81 2.13 44.51 -10.60
CA GLN A 81 1.79 45.83 -10.04
C GLN A 81 2.64 46.96 -10.63
N LYS A 82 3.93 46.72 -10.89
CA LYS A 82 4.82 47.71 -11.53
C LYS A 82 4.36 47.97 -12.97
N ILE A 83 4.10 46.91 -13.74
CA ILE A 83 3.61 47.00 -15.13
C ILE A 83 2.27 47.76 -15.20
N VAL A 84 1.33 47.45 -14.31
CA VAL A 84 0.04 48.15 -14.25
C VAL A 84 0.21 49.62 -13.79
N GLY A 85 1.19 49.91 -12.94
CA GLY A 85 1.55 51.27 -12.55
C GLY A 85 2.08 52.10 -13.73
N GLU A 86 2.94 51.50 -14.57
CA GLU A 86 3.43 52.10 -15.82
C GLU A 86 2.30 52.32 -16.83
N LEU A 87 1.37 51.37 -16.95
CA LEU A 87 0.18 51.53 -17.78
C LEU A 87 -0.66 52.74 -17.35
N LYS A 88 -0.92 52.88 -16.04
CA LYS A 88 -1.68 54.01 -15.49
C LYS A 88 -0.98 55.35 -15.74
N SER A 89 0.35 55.41 -15.65
CA SER A 89 1.07 56.68 -15.88
C SER A 89 0.97 57.15 -17.34
N ILE A 90 0.95 56.24 -18.31
CA ILE A 90 0.70 56.57 -19.72
C ILE A 90 -0.74 57.05 -19.94
N LEU A 91 -1.73 56.46 -19.27
CA LEU A 91 -3.14 56.82 -19.39
C LEU A 91 -3.51 58.15 -18.72
N VAL A 92 -2.75 58.61 -17.72
CA VAL A 92 -3.02 59.84 -16.94
C VAL A 92 -2.21 61.05 -17.42
N ARG A 93 -1.31 60.89 -18.41
CA ARG A 93 -0.58 62.03 -18.99
C ARG A 93 -1.53 62.95 -19.76
N ASP A 94 -1.64 64.18 -19.27
CA ASP A 94 -2.52 65.26 -19.76
C ASP A 94 -1.86 66.11 -20.88
N ASP A 95 -0.83 65.58 -21.55
CA ASP A 95 0.00 66.37 -22.47
C ASP A 95 -0.52 66.32 -23.93
N ASP A 96 -0.92 67.49 -24.44
CA ASP A 96 -1.22 67.82 -25.85
C ASP A 96 -0.04 67.57 -26.83
N ASP A 97 1.08 66.97 -26.39
CA ASP A 97 2.39 66.98 -27.08
C ASP A 97 2.87 65.59 -27.56
N GLU A 98 2.21 64.49 -27.19
CA GLU A 98 2.55 63.13 -27.67
C GLU A 98 1.65 62.68 -28.83
N SER A 99 2.27 62.18 -29.91
CA SER A 99 1.53 61.73 -31.08
C SER A 99 0.85 60.38 -30.80
N VAL A 100 -0.35 60.13 -31.36
CA VAL A 100 -1.05 58.83 -31.26
C VAL A 100 -0.15 57.61 -31.56
N PRO A 101 0.80 57.67 -32.53
CA PRO A 101 1.80 56.63 -32.73
C PRO A 101 2.68 56.32 -31.50
N ASP A 102 3.11 57.32 -30.73
CA ASP A 102 3.99 57.13 -29.57
C ASP A 102 3.26 56.42 -28.42
N ILE A 103 2.02 56.83 -28.13
CA ILE A 103 1.15 56.16 -27.14
C ILE A 103 0.91 54.69 -27.51
N THR A 104 0.71 54.42 -28.80
CA THR A 104 0.49 53.05 -29.30
C THR A 104 1.73 52.17 -29.13
N VAL A 105 2.92 52.73 -29.37
CA VAL A 105 4.20 52.02 -29.17
C VAL A 105 4.44 51.74 -27.68
N SER A 106 4.19 52.71 -26.80
CA SER A 106 4.34 52.53 -25.35
C SER A 106 3.37 51.48 -24.78
N PHE A 107 2.12 51.50 -25.23
CA PHE A 107 1.13 50.49 -24.84
C PHE A 107 1.50 49.08 -25.32
N HIS A 108 2.02 48.96 -26.54
CA HIS A 108 2.51 47.69 -27.06
C HIS A 108 3.67 47.14 -26.20
N GLY A 109 4.62 47.99 -25.81
CA GLY A 109 5.73 47.59 -24.94
C GLY A 109 5.30 47.09 -23.54
N ILE A 110 4.23 47.66 -22.96
CA ILE A 110 3.65 47.16 -21.70
C ILE A 110 3.02 45.79 -21.92
N SER A 111 2.25 45.61 -22.99
CA SER A 111 1.64 44.33 -23.31
C SER A 111 2.70 43.25 -23.53
N GLU A 112 3.79 43.55 -24.22
CA GLU A 112 4.94 42.64 -24.37
C GLU A 112 5.57 42.32 -23.02
N SER A 113 5.79 43.32 -22.17
CA SER A 113 6.37 43.14 -20.82
C SER A 113 5.50 42.22 -19.95
N PHE A 114 4.17 42.38 -20.00
CA PHE A 114 3.25 41.51 -19.27
C PHE A 114 3.22 40.08 -19.82
N GLN A 115 3.25 39.91 -21.14
CA GLN A 115 3.33 38.58 -21.76
C GLN A 115 4.64 37.87 -21.42
N GLU A 116 5.77 38.59 -21.40
CA GLU A 116 7.06 38.06 -20.97
C GLU A 116 7.02 37.63 -19.49
N LEU A 117 6.44 38.45 -18.62
CA LEU A 117 6.24 38.10 -17.20
C LEU A 117 5.43 36.81 -17.06
N CYS A 118 4.30 36.69 -17.76
CA CYS A 118 3.48 35.47 -17.76
C CYS A 118 4.27 34.25 -18.25
N LEU A 119 4.99 34.37 -19.35
CA LEU A 119 5.77 33.28 -19.92
C LEU A 119 6.90 32.84 -18.98
N ARG A 120 7.59 33.80 -18.36
CA ARG A 120 8.69 33.53 -17.42
C ARG A 120 8.16 32.84 -16.17
N THR A 121 7.05 33.30 -15.61
CA THR A 121 6.40 32.68 -14.45
C THR A 121 5.90 31.27 -14.76
N TRP A 122 5.22 31.07 -15.89
CA TRP A 122 4.83 29.74 -16.36
C TRP A 122 6.03 28.80 -16.45
N THR A 123 7.09 29.26 -17.13
CA THR A 123 8.31 28.46 -17.33
C THR A 123 8.96 28.10 -15.99
N SER A 124 8.97 29.02 -15.03
CA SER A 124 9.53 28.80 -13.70
C SER A 124 8.72 27.75 -12.92
N LEU A 125 7.40 27.94 -12.83
CA LEU A 125 6.50 27.02 -12.12
C LEU A 125 6.49 25.62 -12.75
N MET A 126 6.40 25.53 -14.08
CA MET A 126 6.42 24.25 -14.80
C MET A 126 7.74 23.50 -14.65
N LYS A 127 8.88 24.20 -14.73
CA LYS A 127 10.19 23.57 -14.49
C LYS A 127 10.28 23.02 -13.08
N LYS A 128 9.85 23.81 -12.09
CA LYS A 128 9.87 23.40 -10.70
C LYS A 128 8.98 22.17 -10.47
N GLU A 129 7.78 22.18 -11.02
CA GLU A 129 6.85 21.06 -10.94
C GLU A 129 7.39 19.79 -11.62
N LEU A 130 8.06 19.92 -12.77
CA LEU A 130 8.73 18.81 -13.44
C LEU A 130 9.83 18.21 -12.54
N TYR A 131 10.72 19.04 -11.99
CA TYR A 131 11.79 18.56 -11.12
C TYR A 131 11.25 17.93 -9.84
N PHE A 132 10.18 18.49 -9.28
CA PHE A 132 9.54 17.92 -8.10
C PHE A 132 8.93 16.54 -8.41
N TYR A 133 8.20 16.41 -9.52
CA TYR A 133 7.65 15.13 -9.96
C TYR A 133 8.74 14.08 -10.20
N GLU A 134 9.82 14.42 -10.89
CA GLU A 134 10.97 13.51 -11.11
C GLU A 134 11.59 13.07 -9.77
N SER A 135 11.74 13.99 -8.81
CA SER A 135 12.24 13.66 -7.48
C SER A 135 11.28 12.75 -6.70
N CYS A 136 9.97 12.98 -6.79
CA CYS A 136 8.96 12.12 -6.19
C CYS A 136 8.99 10.72 -6.82
N GLU A 137 9.16 10.58 -8.14
CA GLU A 137 9.32 9.27 -8.80
C GLU A 137 10.55 8.51 -8.27
N GLU A 138 11.68 9.19 -8.06
CA GLU A 138 12.90 8.58 -7.51
C GLU A 138 12.68 8.09 -6.06
N VAL A 139 12.05 8.92 -5.21
CA VAL A 139 11.73 8.56 -3.83
C VAL A 139 10.74 7.40 -3.78
N ASN A 140 9.67 7.45 -4.58
CA ASN A 140 8.66 6.39 -4.68
C ASN A 140 9.27 5.07 -5.13
N SER A 141 10.16 5.10 -6.13
CA SER A 141 10.88 3.90 -6.62
C SER A 141 11.80 3.30 -5.55
N THR A 142 12.49 4.15 -4.79
CA THR A 142 13.35 3.70 -3.68
C THR A 142 12.52 3.05 -2.58
N PHE A 143 11.42 3.68 -2.18
CA PHE A 143 10.49 3.17 -1.20
C PHE A 143 9.85 1.83 -1.63
N GLU A 144 9.38 1.74 -2.88
CA GLU A 144 8.85 0.51 -3.46
C GLU A 144 9.88 -0.63 -3.36
N ARG A 145 11.13 -0.36 -3.73
CA ARG A 145 12.21 -1.36 -3.66
C ARG A 145 12.44 -1.83 -2.23
N ASN A 146 12.52 -0.90 -1.27
CA ASN A 146 12.75 -1.22 0.14
C ASN A 146 11.63 -2.09 0.71
N LEU A 147 10.37 -1.68 0.53
CA LEU A 147 9.23 -2.46 0.99
C LEU A 147 9.11 -3.82 0.28
N THR A 148 9.44 -3.88 -1.00
CA THR A 148 9.46 -5.15 -1.75
C THR A 148 10.48 -6.11 -1.16
N GLU A 149 11.68 -5.63 -0.81
CA GLU A 149 12.69 -6.43 -0.13
C GLU A 149 12.21 -6.93 1.24
N MET A 150 11.65 -6.05 2.08
CA MET A 150 11.10 -6.42 3.39
C MET A 150 9.99 -7.49 3.27
N VAL A 151 9.08 -7.32 2.30
CA VAL A 151 8.00 -8.29 2.04
C VAL A 151 8.55 -9.62 1.56
N ASN A 152 9.55 -9.63 0.67
CA ASN A 152 10.18 -10.87 0.20
C ASN A 152 10.90 -11.61 1.32
N GLN A 153 11.67 -10.89 2.16
CA GLN A 153 12.33 -11.47 3.33
C GLN A 153 11.33 -12.08 4.32
N PHE A 154 10.19 -11.41 4.54
CA PHE A 154 9.11 -11.95 5.37
C PHE A 154 8.50 -13.23 4.76
N ILE A 155 8.23 -13.23 3.45
CA ILE A 155 7.69 -14.38 2.74
C ILE A 155 8.65 -15.56 2.87
N GLU A 156 9.94 -15.38 2.55
CA GLU A 156 10.95 -16.45 2.62
C GLU A 156 11.01 -17.10 4.01
N GLN A 157 11.01 -16.29 5.07
CA GLN A 157 11.01 -16.79 6.44
C GLN A 157 9.71 -17.53 6.79
N ALA A 158 8.56 -16.99 6.40
CA ALA A 158 7.27 -17.65 6.62
C ALA A 158 7.20 -19.00 5.87
N GLN A 159 7.64 -19.07 4.62
CA GLN A 159 7.65 -20.31 3.82
C GLN A 159 8.58 -21.37 4.41
N SER A 160 9.71 -20.95 5.00
CA SER A 160 10.59 -21.85 5.75
C SER A 160 9.85 -22.47 6.96
N ALA A 161 9.09 -21.67 7.71
CA ALA A 161 8.27 -22.18 8.81
C ALA A 161 7.14 -23.11 8.32
N PHE A 162 6.46 -22.79 7.22
CA PHE A 162 5.46 -23.68 6.61
C PHE A 162 6.06 -25.01 6.12
N THR A 163 7.31 -25.00 5.64
CA THR A 163 8.04 -26.22 5.30
C THR A 163 8.23 -27.11 6.54
N GLN A 164 8.55 -26.52 7.70
CA GLN A 164 8.63 -27.26 8.95
C GLN A 164 7.27 -27.84 9.36
N LEU A 165 6.18 -27.07 9.23
CA LEU A 165 4.83 -27.57 9.52
C LEU A 165 4.46 -28.79 8.65
N ARG A 166 4.81 -28.78 7.36
CA ARG A 166 4.64 -29.94 6.48
C ARG A 166 5.47 -31.14 6.93
N GLN A 167 6.72 -30.92 7.35
CA GLN A 167 7.59 -31.98 7.87
C GLN A 167 7.02 -32.61 9.15
N TYR A 168 6.55 -31.78 10.10
CA TYR A 168 5.90 -32.27 11.32
C TYR A 168 4.64 -33.06 11.00
N GLN A 169 3.88 -32.63 9.99
CA GLN A 169 2.72 -33.39 9.55
C GLN A 169 3.11 -34.74 8.89
N GLY A 170 4.17 -34.77 8.08
CA GLY A 170 4.72 -36.02 7.56
C GLY A 170 5.09 -36.99 8.68
N LEU A 171 5.85 -36.51 9.67
CA LEU A 171 6.27 -37.30 10.82
C LEU A 171 5.08 -37.77 11.67
N PHE A 172 4.07 -36.91 11.87
CA PHE A 172 2.84 -37.28 12.57
C PHE A 172 2.11 -38.41 11.84
N HIS A 173 1.96 -38.31 10.52
CA HIS A 173 1.32 -39.35 9.72
C HIS A 173 2.08 -40.68 9.78
N GLU A 174 3.41 -40.66 9.67
CA GLU A 174 4.24 -41.86 9.78
C GLU A 174 4.09 -42.53 11.15
N ASN A 175 4.26 -41.76 12.23
CA ASN A 175 4.17 -42.28 13.60
C ASN A 175 2.76 -42.77 13.95
N LEU A 176 1.72 -42.05 13.52
CA LEU A 176 0.33 -42.46 13.74
C LEU A 176 0.00 -43.73 12.93
N SER A 177 0.50 -43.83 11.71
CA SER A 177 0.33 -45.03 10.88
C SER A 177 0.97 -46.25 11.54
N ASP A 178 2.16 -46.11 12.13
CA ASP A 178 2.81 -47.18 12.87
C ASP A 178 2.01 -47.64 14.09
N VAL A 179 1.51 -46.68 14.88
CA VAL A 179 0.64 -46.96 16.04
C VAL A 179 -0.63 -47.67 15.59
N ALA A 180 -1.28 -47.17 14.53
CA ALA A 180 -2.51 -47.74 14.00
C ALA A 180 -2.31 -49.15 13.43
N ASN A 181 -1.20 -49.41 12.75
CA ASN A 181 -0.87 -50.74 12.22
C ASN A 181 -0.60 -51.77 13.32
N LYS A 182 0.10 -51.36 14.38
CA LYS A 182 0.33 -52.20 15.57
C LYS A 182 -1.01 -52.54 16.24
N PHE A 183 -1.87 -51.54 16.41
CA PHE A 183 -3.21 -51.72 16.98
C PHE A 183 -4.08 -52.63 16.12
N PHE A 184 -4.13 -52.42 14.81
CA PHE A 184 -4.86 -53.27 13.86
C PHE A 184 -4.42 -54.73 13.96
N THR A 185 -3.10 -54.99 14.01
CA THR A 185 -2.57 -56.35 14.11
C THR A 185 -3.00 -57.01 15.43
N ALA A 186 -2.91 -56.29 16.54
CA ALA A 186 -3.35 -56.79 17.85
C ALA A 186 -4.87 -57.06 17.87
N PHE A 187 -5.66 -56.17 17.27
CA PHE A 187 -7.11 -56.31 17.13
C PHE A 187 -7.49 -57.54 16.29
N ALA A 188 -6.82 -57.79 15.16
CA ALA A 188 -7.06 -58.95 14.31
C ALA A 188 -6.75 -60.27 15.04
N VAL A 189 -5.66 -60.31 15.81
CA VAL A 189 -5.32 -61.48 16.66
C VAL A 189 -6.39 -61.71 17.71
N ALA A 190 -6.85 -60.66 18.41
CA ALA A 190 -7.93 -60.75 19.37
C ALA A 190 -9.24 -61.28 18.74
N ALA A 191 -9.59 -60.77 17.55
CA ALA A 191 -10.81 -61.14 16.82
C ALA A 191 -10.80 -62.59 16.34
N SER A 192 -9.61 -63.15 16.02
CA SER A 192 -9.47 -64.56 15.62
C SER A 192 -9.61 -65.58 16.77
N GLY A 193 -9.73 -65.11 18.02
CA GLY A 193 -9.87 -65.98 19.20
C GLY A 193 -8.56 -66.68 19.62
N ALA A 194 -7.42 -66.29 19.05
CA ALA A 194 -6.12 -66.88 19.34
C ALA A 194 -5.57 -66.56 20.74
N ALA A 195 -6.13 -65.56 21.45
CA ALA A 195 -5.76 -65.19 22.81
C ALA A 195 -6.99 -64.78 23.64
N GLU A 196 -7.34 -65.56 24.67
CA GLU A 196 -8.47 -65.26 25.58
C GLU A 196 -8.30 -63.94 26.35
N SER A 197 -7.05 -63.54 26.63
CA SER A 197 -6.69 -62.30 27.33
C SER A 197 -6.89 -61.02 26.51
N SER A 198 -7.28 -61.13 25.22
CA SER A 198 -7.40 -59.98 24.32
C SER A 198 -8.83 -59.53 24.05
N LYS A 199 -9.85 -60.11 24.74
CA LYS A 199 -11.26 -59.75 24.54
C LYS A 199 -11.61 -58.30 24.89
N GLU A 200 -10.91 -57.68 25.85
CA GLU A 200 -11.10 -56.26 26.19
C GLU A 200 -10.67 -55.31 25.06
N MET A 201 -9.77 -55.74 24.16
CA MET A 201 -9.38 -54.96 22.98
C MET A 201 -10.48 -54.91 21.91
N LEU A 202 -11.49 -55.80 21.98
CA LEU A 202 -12.62 -55.80 21.06
C LEU A 202 -13.70 -54.78 21.45
N THR A 203 -13.66 -54.22 22.66
CA THR A 203 -14.59 -53.16 23.11
C THR A 203 -14.06 -51.77 22.76
N VAL A 204 -13.88 -51.52 21.46
CA VAL A 204 -13.55 -50.19 20.92
C VAL A 204 -14.82 -49.43 20.51
N ALA A 205 -14.70 -48.11 20.32
CA ALA A 205 -15.77 -47.30 19.76
C ALA A 205 -16.20 -47.83 18.37
N ALA A 206 -17.49 -47.72 18.05
CA ALA A 206 -18.06 -48.29 16.83
C ALA A 206 -17.44 -47.71 15.55
N GLU A 207 -17.11 -46.41 15.57
CA GLU A 207 -16.45 -45.71 14.47
C GLU A 207 -15.03 -46.26 14.24
N LEU A 208 -14.26 -46.47 15.31
CA LEU A 208 -12.92 -47.07 15.22
C LEU A 208 -12.98 -48.53 14.76
N GLN A 209 -14.02 -49.26 15.17
CA GLN A 209 -14.20 -50.66 14.78
C GLN A 209 -14.31 -50.82 13.26
N GLN A 210 -14.89 -49.85 12.55
CA GLN A 210 -14.99 -49.89 11.08
C GLN A 210 -13.61 -49.86 10.42
N PHE A 211 -12.67 -49.06 10.94
CA PHE A 211 -11.31 -49.02 10.43
C PHE A 211 -10.54 -50.31 10.73
N MET A 212 -10.85 -50.98 11.85
CA MET A 212 -10.14 -52.19 12.28
C MET A 212 -10.61 -53.48 11.61
N GLN A 213 -11.74 -53.46 10.89
CA GLN A 213 -12.24 -54.61 10.15
C GLN A 213 -11.52 -54.82 8.82
N ASP A 214 -10.99 -53.75 8.22
CA ASP A 214 -10.33 -53.78 6.92
C ASP A 214 -9.10 -52.88 6.91
N ARG A 215 -7.94 -53.47 6.62
CA ARG A 215 -6.66 -52.78 6.55
C ARG A 215 -6.68 -51.69 5.47
N GLU A 216 -7.35 -51.91 4.36
CA GLU A 216 -7.44 -50.94 3.27
C GLU A 216 -8.23 -49.71 3.72
N VAL A 217 -9.33 -49.90 4.45
CA VAL A 217 -10.13 -48.81 5.03
C VAL A 217 -9.30 -47.99 6.01
N LEU A 218 -8.51 -48.64 6.89
CA LEU A 218 -7.61 -47.94 7.81
C LEU A 218 -6.56 -47.09 7.07
N MET A 219 -5.90 -47.66 6.06
CA MET A 219 -4.87 -46.95 5.30
C MET A 219 -5.46 -45.76 4.54
N ASN A 220 -6.66 -45.93 3.97
CA ASN A 220 -7.38 -44.84 3.30
C ASN A 220 -7.76 -43.72 4.28
N ALA A 221 -8.17 -44.04 5.50
CA ALA A 221 -8.48 -43.04 6.52
C ALA A 221 -7.23 -42.24 6.95
N LEU A 222 -6.09 -42.93 7.15
CA LEU A 222 -4.80 -42.30 7.46
C LEU A 222 -4.32 -41.38 6.34
N ALA A 223 -4.43 -41.81 5.08
CA ALA A 223 -4.08 -41.01 3.92
C ALA A 223 -5.00 -39.78 3.78
N THR A 224 -6.32 -39.97 3.93
CA THR A 224 -7.31 -38.88 3.85
C THR A 224 -7.06 -37.80 4.89
N SER A 225 -6.83 -38.20 6.16
CA SER A 225 -6.46 -37.27 7.24
C SER A 225 -5.17 -36.51 6.90
N HIS A 226 -4.16 -37.21 6.36
CA HIS A 226 -2.90 -36.59 5.99
C HIS A 226 -3.04 -35.55 4.88
N ASP A 227 -3.72 -35.91 3.80
CA ASP A 227 -3.95 -35.03 2.64
C ASP A 227 -4.74 -33.78 3.04
N LEU A 228 -5.76 -33.96 3.88
CA LEU A 228 -6.55 -32.85 4.42
C LEU A 228 -5.68 -31.88 5.24
N HIS A 229 -4.82 -32.40 6.11
CA HIS A 229 -3.92 -31.58 6.91
C HIS A 229 -2.90 -30.83 6.05
N MET A 230 -2.30 -31.50 5.06
CA MET A 230 -1.37 -30.88 4.11
C MET A 230 -2.05 -29.75 3.33
N LEU A 231 -3.24 -30.00 2.79
CA LEU A 231 -4.03 -28.99 2.09
C LEU A 231 -4.33 -27.78 2.98
N MET A 232 -4.65 -28.00 4.26
CA MET A 232 -4.88 -26.89 5.19
C MET A 232 -3.62 -26.06 5.43
N ILE A 233 -2.44 -26.67 5.49
CA ILE A 233 -1.16 -25.96 5.63
C ILE A 233 -0.91 -25.11 4.38
N ASP A 234 -1.04 -25.69 3.20
CA ASP A 234 -0.83 -25.02 1.91
C ASP A 234 -1.78 -23.82 1.75
N GLN A 235 -3.07 -24.01 2.02
CA GLN A 235 -4.07 -22.92 1.96
C GLN A 235 -3.74 -21.75 2.91
N ARG A 236 -3.10 -22.04 4.06
CA ARG A 236 -2.71 -21.01 5.02
C ARG A 236 -1.47 -20.26 4.55
N GLU A 237 -0.49 -20.96 3.99
CA GLU A 237 0.68 -20.34 3.35
C GLU A 237 0.24 -19.43 2.20
N ASP A 238 -0.55 -19.96 1.27
CA ASP A 238 -1.06 -19.22 0.11
C ASP A 238 -1.82 -17.96 0.53
N LYS A 239 -2.67 -18.07 1.56
CA LYS A 239 -3.41 -16.92 2.09
C LYS A 239 -2.48 -15.86 2.69
N LEU A 240 -1.41 -16.26 3.36
CA LEU A 240 -0.44 -15.32 3.92
C LEU A 240 0.33 -14.60 2.79
N VAL A 241 0.88 -15.37 1.87
CA VAL A 241 1.70 -14.87 0.75
C VAL A 241 0.88 -13.97 -0.18
N SER A 242 -0.32 -14.39 -0.56
CA SER A 242 -1.21 -13.60 -1.43
C SER A 242 -1.60 -12.28 -0.76
N ARG A 243 -1.99 -12.30 0.52
CA ARG A 243 -2.42 -11.07 1.21
C ARG A 243 -1.32 -10.04 1.31
N VAL A 244 -0.09 -10.45 1.66
CA VAL A 244 1.02 -9.48 1.79
C VAL A 244 1.46 -8.94 0.43
N ARG A 245 1.48 -9.77 -0.62
CA ARG A 245 1.77 -9.32 -1.99
C ARG A 245 0.72 -8.37 -2.52
N SER A 246 -0.57 -8.69 -2.35
CA SER A 246 -1.67 -7.81 -2.75
C SER A 246 -1.65 -6.50 -1.98
N TRP A 247 -1.34 -6.52 -0.69
CA TRP A 247 -1.19 -5.31 0.11
C TRP A 247 -0.09 -4.40 -0.45
N LEU A 248 1.11 -4.94 -0.71
CA LEU A 248 2.23 -4.20 -1.28
C LEU A 248 1.87 -3.61 -2.64
N ALA A 249 1.31 -4.43 -3.54
CA ALA A 249 0.93 -3.99 -4.87
C ALA A 249 -0.09 -2.85 -4.84
N ASN A 250 -1.11 -2.94 -3.98
CA ASN A 250 -2.11 -1.88 -3.84
C ASN A 250 -1.51 -0.60 -3.24
N LEU A 251 -0.59 -0.71 -2.27
CA LEU A 251 0.06 0.45 -1.67
C LEU A 251 0.89 1.22 -2.71
N VAL A 252 1.73 0.52 -3.46
CA VAL A 252 2.58 1.11 -4.50
C VAL A 252 1.74 1.72 -5.62
N ASP A 253 0.72 1.00 -6.09
CA ASP A 253 -0.19 1.49 -7.13
C ASP A 253 -0.93 2.76 -6.70
N ASN A 254 -1.37 2.84 -5.43
CA ASN A 254 -1.98 4.05 -4.90
C ASN A 254 -1.00 5.23 -4.86
N ILE A 255 0.23 5.02 -4.39
CA ILE A 255 1.27 6.07 -4.34
C ILE A 255 1.54 6.64 -5.73
N VAL A 256 1.72 5.77 -6.72
CA VAL A 256 1.96 6.19 -8.11
C VAL A 256 0.77 6.98 -8.66
N LYS A 257 -0.46 6.50 -8.42
CA LYS A 257 -1.67 7.19 -8.87
C LYS A 257 -1.86 8.56 -8.23
N GLU A 258 -1.61 8.65 -6.92
CA GLU A 258 -1.71 9.89 -6.17
C GLU A 258 -0.70 10.92 -6.67
N GLU A 259 0.55 10.51 -6.92
CA GLU A 259 1.59 11.42 -7.44
C GLU A 259 1.29 11.90 -8.86
N VAL A 260 0.85 11.00 -9.75
CA VAL A 260 0.42 11.39 -11.11
C VAL A 260 -0.77 12.36 -11.07
N GLN A 261 -1.72 12.13 -10.17
CA GLN A 261 -2.87 13.00 -10.02
C GLN A 261 -2.46 14.38 -9.47
N ARG A 262 -1.63 14.42 -8.42
CA ARG A 262 -1.07 15.66 -7.86
C ARG A 262 -0.35 16.50 -8.91
N ASN A 263 0.51 15.88 -9.72
CA ASN A 263 1.22 16.56 -10.79
C ASN A 263 0.26 17.20 -11.81
N ARG A 264 -0.74 16.43 -12.27
CA ARG A 264 -1.76 16.92 -13.21
C ARG A 264 -2.57 18.08 -12.65
N ASP A 265 -2.97 17.99 -11.39
CA ASP A 265 -3.73 19.04 -10.71
C ASP A 265 -2.89 20.31 -10.59
N THR A 266 -1.61 20.18 -10.23
CA THR A 266 -0.67 21.31 -10.12
C THR A 266 -0.43 21.99 -11.47
N VAL A 267 -0.21 21.22 -12.54
CA VAL A 267 -0.06 21.77 -13.90
C VAL A 267 -1.34 22.49 -14.34
N THR A 268 -2.50 21.94 -14.01
CA THR A 268 -3.79 22.58 -14.31
C THR A 268 -3.95 23.88 -13.55
N GLU A 269 -3.59 23.91 -12.26
CA GLU A 269 -3.61 25.11 -11.42
C GLU A 269 -2.70 26.21 -11.98
N ILE A 270 -1.47 25.87 -12.40
CA ILE A 270 -0.52 26.83 -13.00
C ILE A 270 -1.14 27.48 -14.24
N ASN A 271 -1.76 26.69 -15.13
CA ASN A 271 -2.38 27.23 -16.34
C ASN A 271 -3.59 28.11 -16.01
N HIS A 272 -4.48 27.65 -15.13
CA HIS A 272 -5.64 28.43 -14.69
C HIS A 272 -5.25 29.77 -14.05
N PHE A 273 -4.22 29.76 -13.21
CA PHE A 273 -3.68 30.98 -12.61
C PHE A 273 -3.29 32.00 -13.69
N LEU A 274 -2.48 31.61 -14.68
CA LEU A 274 -2.02 32.56 -15.70
C LEU A 274 -3.12 32.98 -16.69
N ASP A 275 -4.05 32.09 -17.01
CA ASP A 275 -5.20 32.44 -17.85
C ASP A 275 -6.09 33.48 -17.16
N PHE A 276 -6.28 33.35 -15.84
CA PHE A 276 -6.96 34.36 -15.03
C PHE A 276 -6.21 35.70 -15.06
N GLU A 277 -4.89 35.69 -14.81
CA GLU A 277 -4.07 36.90 -14.81
C GLU A 277 -4.07 37.62 -16.16
N ARG A 278 -4.03 36.87 -17.26
CA ARG A 278 -4.14 37.42 -18.63
C ARG A 278 -5.50 38.05 -18.88
N SER A 279 -6.57 37.37 -18.49
CA SER A 279 -7.93 37.88 -18.65
C SER A 279 -8.14 39.19 -17.88
N GLU A 280 -7.62 39.27 -16.65
CA GLU A 280 -7.69 40.49 -15.83
C GLU A 280 -6.91 41.66 -16.47
N PHE A 281 -5.73 41.37 -17.03
CA PHE A 281 -4.94 42.38 -17.74
C PHE A 281 -5.62 42.85 -19.03
N GLU A 282 -6.21 41.95 -19.81
CA GLU A 282 -6.99 42.26 -21.01
C GLU A 282 -8.22 43.13 -20.68
N GLU A 283 -8.93 42.84 -19.59
CA GLU A 283 -10.06 43.66 -19.13
C GLU A 283 -9.61 45.08 -18.74
N THR A 284 -8.50 45.19 -18.02
CA THR A 284 -7.92 46.47 -17.59
C THR A 284 -7.45 47.32 -18.77
N THR A 285 -6.99 46.68 -19.84
CA THR A 285 -6.49 47.35 -21.05
C THR A 285 -7.59 47.64 -22.09
N SER A 286 -8.71 46.92 -22.07
CA SER A 286 -9.83 47.08 -23.01
C SER A 286 -10.86 48.14 -22.60
N SER A 287 -10.86 48.60 -21.34
CA SER A 287 -11.80 49.62 -20.84
C SER A 287 -11.08 50.90 -20.39
N PRO A 288 -11.09 51.98 -21.20
CA PRO A 288 -10.56 53.28 -20.76
C PRO A 288 -11.34 53.87 -19.57
N LEU A 289 -12.56 53.39 -19.30
CA LEU A 289 -13.49 53.93 -18.29
C LEU A 289 -13.34 53.30 -16.89
N SER A 290 -12.79 52.09 -16.75
CA SER A 290 -12.58 51.46 -15.43
C SER A 290 -11.39 52.08 -14.67
N LEU A 291 -10.47 52.73 -15.39
CA LEU A 291 -9.29 53.40 -14.83
C LEU A 291 -9.61 54.72 -14.10
N ILE A 292 -10.79 55.31 -14.34
CA ILE A 292 -11.19 56.62 -13.78
C ILE A 292 -11.96 56.47 -12.44
N ILE A 293 -12.55 55.30 -12.15
CA ILE A 293 -13.57 55.18 -11.08
C ILE A 293 -13.00 54.74 -9.71
N ASN A 294 -11.79 54.17 -9.64
CA ASN A 294 -11.17 53.73 -8.37
C ASN A 294 -10.25 54.79 -7.73
N MET A 295 -10.68 56.05 -7.67
CA MET A 295 -10.05 57.05 -6.79
C MET A 295 -10.77 57.10 -5.43
N PRO A 296 -10.06 56.98 -4.29
CA PRO A 296 -10.65 57.33 -3.00
C PRO A 296 -10.87 58.85 -2.97
N HIS A 297 -12.12 59.28 -2.85
CA HIS A 297 -12.45 60.67 -2.56
C HIS A 297 -11.90 61.04 -1.18
N GLU A 298 -10.71 61.65 -1.13
CA GLU A 298 -10.35 62.50 0.01
C GLU A 298 -11.21 63.77 -0.05
N MET A 299 -12.16 63.84 0.88
CA MET A 299 -12.97 65.03 1.12
C MET A 299 -12.09 66.16 1.67
N PRO A 300 -12.30 67.43 1.24
CA PRO A 300 -11.52 68.55 1.73
C PRO A 300 -11.93 68.87 3.17
N ASN A 301 -11.00 68.71 4.11
CA ASN A 301 -11.15 69.30 5.43
C ASN A 301 -10.83 70.79 5.35
N THR A 302 -11.90 71.58 5.43
CA THR A 302 -11.92 72.98 5.84
C THR A 302 -11.07 73.22 7.08
N LEU A 303 -10.16 74.20 7.01
CA LEU A 303 -10.12 75.39 7.88
C LEU A 303 -9.28 76.48 7.21
#